data_AF-A0A7X8LKQ9-F1
#
_entry.id   AF-A0A7X8LKQ9-F1
#
_cell.length_a   1.000
_cell.length_b   1.000
_cell.length_c   1.000
_cell.angle_alpha   90.00
_cell.angle_beta   90.00
_cell.angle_gamma   90.00
#
_symmetry.space_group_name_H-M   'P 1'
#
loop_
_entity.id
_entity.type
_entity.pdbx_description
1 polymer ?
#
loop_
_entity_poly.entity_id
_entity_poly.type
_entity_poly.pdbx_seq_one_letter_code
_entity_poly.pdbx_strand_id
1 'polypeptide(L)'
;MKNTYQERYQIMLKAMQAHLPKEISYTEPGGGLSFWLRLPAGSSANYFYTCCLEKQVIISPGSLFSASDERDSEYFRLSFAGLYPDEIEKGILALNAAYQEQDSPPLYSPLL
;
A
#
# COMPACT_ATOMS: atom_id res chain seq x y z
N MET A 1 1.08 -25.51 -6.00
CA MET A 1 1.90 -24.36 -5.54
C MET A 1 1.92 -23.19 -6.52
N LYS A 2 2.31 -23.34 -7.80
CA LYS A 2 2.27 -22.21 -8.77
C LYS A 2 0.88 -21.59 -8.95
N ASN A 3 -0.18 -22.42 -8.98
CA ASN A 3 -1.55 -21.95 -9.22
C ASN A 3 -2.08 -21.01 -8.12
N THR A 4 -1.76 -21.27 -6.85
CA THR A 4 -2.26 -20.47 -5.72
C THR A 4 -1.65 -19.06 -5.69
N TYR A 5 -0.35 -18.93 -5.95
CA TYR A 5 0.28 -17.61 -5.98
C TYR A 5 -0.14 -16.80 -7.22
N GLN A 6 -0.34 -17.46 -8.35
CA GLN A 6 -0.87 -16.84 -9.56
C GLN A 6 -2.31 -16.35 -9.34
N GLU A 7 -3.15 -17.14 -8.69
CA GLU A 7 -4.50 -16.74 -8.31
C GLU A 7 -4.49 -15.51 -7.40
N ARG A 8 -3.71 -15.53 -6.32
CA ARG A 8 -3.58 -14.39 -5.40
C ARG A 8 -3.04 -13.13 -6.09
N TYR A 9 -2.06 -13.29 -6.98
CA TYR A 9 -1.56 -12.19 -7.80
C TYR A 9 -2.68 -11.55 -8.63
N GLN A 10 -3.49 -12.38 -9.31
CA GLN A 10 -4.59 -11.89 -10.15
C GLN A 10 -5.69 -11.23 -9.31
N ILE A 11 -6.01 -11.77 -8.14
CA ILE A 11 -6.98 -11.17 -7.22
C ILE A 11 -6.46 -9.80 -6.72
N MET A 12 -5.20 -9.74 -6.29
CA MET A 12 -4.57 -8.49 -5.85
C MET A 12 -4.57 -7.44 -6.97
N LEU A 13 -4.16 -7.81 -8.19
CA LEU A 13 -4.17 -6.91 -9.33
C LEU A 13 -5.56 -6.35 -9.64
N LYS A 14 -6.59 -7.21 -9.68
CA LYS A 14 -7.97 -6.80 -9.92
C LYS A 14 -8.50 -5.90 -8.81
N ALA A 15 -8.26 -6.25 -7.54
CA ALA A 15 -8.68 -5.44 -6.41
C ALA A 15 -8.01 -4.06 -6.44
N MET A 16 -6.71 -3.99 -6.73
CA MET A 16 -6.01 -2.72 -6.87
C MET A 16 -6.57 -1.85 -8.00
N GLN A 17 -6.82 -2.45 -9.17
CA GLN A 17 -7.43 -1.74 -10.31
C GLN A 17 -8.84 -1.22 -10.03
N ALA A 18 -9.61 -1.94 -9.21
CA ALA A 18 -10.99 -1.58 -8.90
C ALA A 18 -11.11 -0.52 -7.80
N HIS A 19 -10.16 -0.49 -6.84
CA HIS A 19 -10.35 0.23 -5.58
C HIS A 19 -9.26 1.22 -5.21
N LEU A 20 -8.04 1.11 -5.76
CA LEU A 20 -7.02 2.10 -5.43
C LEU A 20 -7.31 3.44 -6.12
N PRO A 21 -6.97 4.57 -5.46
CA PRO A 21 -6.96 5.88 -6.08
C PRO A 21 -6.05 5.88 -7.31
N LYS A 22 -6.39 6.68 -8.32
CA LYS A 22 -5.61 6.80 -9.56
C LYS A 22 -4.24 7.44 -9.34
N GLU A 23 -4.11 8.15 -8.24
CA GLU A 23 -2.94 8.86 -7.76
C GLU A 23 -1.87 7.88 -7.23
N ILE A 24 -2.26 6.67 -6.81
CA ILE A 24 -1.33 5.60 -6.47
C ILE A 24 -0.98 4.83 -7.74
N SER A 25 0.27 4.94 -8.16
CA SER A 25 0.81 4.18 -9.29
C SER A 25 1.46 2.88 -8.83
N TYR A 26 1.51 1.89 -9.70
CA TYR A 26 2.21 0.64 -9.45
C TYR A 26 2.83 0.11 -10.75
N THR A 27 3.89 -0.68 -10.61
CA THR A 27 4.47 -1.40 -11.74
C THR A 27 3.95 -2.83 -11.71
N GLU A 28 3.30 -3.28 -12.77
CA GLU A 28 2.88 -4.69 -12.89
C GLU A 28 4.12 -5.61 -12.87
N PRO A 29 4.29 -6.44 -11.84
CA PRO A 29 5.38 -7.39 -11.80
C PRO A 29 5.12 -8.48 -12.85
N GLY A 30 6.10 -8.77 -13.71
CA GLY A 30 6.06 -9.95 -14.59
C GLY A 30 6.09 -11.31 -13.85
N GLY A 31 6.00 -11.29 -12.52
CA GLY A 31 6.05 -12.42 -11.59
C GLY A 31 6.48 -11.98 -10.19
N GLY A 32 6.39 -12.88 -9.20
CA GLY A 32 6.80 -12.61 -7.81
C GLY A 32 5.66 -12.77 -6.81
N LEU A 33 5.88 -12.27 -5.60
CA LEU A 33 4.96 -12.38 -4.45
C LEU A 33 4.58 -11.02 -3.83
N SER A 34 4.93 -9.94 -4.53
CA SER A 34 4.71 -8.58 -4.03
C SER A 34 4.53 -7.59 -5.17
N PHE A 35 3.80 -6.53 -4.89
CA PHE A 35 3.67 -5.36 -5.74
C PHE A 35 4.46 -4.20 -5.14
N TRP A 36 5.09 -3.42 -6.01
CA TRP A 36 5.67 -2.13 -5.68
C TRP A 36 4.73 -1.04 -6.17
N LEU A 37 4.40 -0.15 -5.25
CA LEU A 37 3.50 0.96 -5.46
C LEU A 37 4.21 2.25 -5.09
N ARG A 38 3.71 3.36 -5.64
CA ARG A 38 4.21 4.70 -5.41
C ARG A 38 3.04 5.63 -5.15
N LEU A 39 3.09 6.30 -4.01
CA LEU A 39 2.22 7.42 -3.64
C LEU A 39 2.50 8.64 -4.53
N PRO A 40 1.64 9.68 -4.50
CA PRO A 40 1.91 10.93 -5.21
C PRO A 40 3.25 11.56 -4.82
N ALA A 41 3.83 12.32 -5.74
CA ALA A 41 5.08 13.01 -5.50
C ALA A 41 5.02 13.89 -4.22
N GLY A 42 6.03 13.80 -3.37
CA GLY A 42 6.08 14.50 -2.08
C GLY A 42 5.34 13.81 -0.93
N SER A 43 4.70 12.65 -1.16
CA SER A 43 4.07 11.86 -0.09
C SER A 43 5.09 11.11 0.76
N SER A 44 4.70 10.81 2.00
CA SER A 44 5.49 9.99 2.94
C SER A 44 4.87 8.59 3.08
N ALA A 45 5.60 7.56 2.64
CA ALA A 45 5.18 6.17 2.85
C ALA A 45 5.24 5.75 4.33
N ASN A 46 6.09 6.40 5.13
CA ASN A 46 6.11 6.18 6.58
C ASN A 46 4.84 6.73 7.26
N TYR A 47 4.40 7.93 6.87
CA TYR A 47 3.14 8.49 7.36
C TYR A 47 1.96 7.64 6.89
N PHE A 48 1.94 7.26 5.62
CA PHE A 48 0.91 6.38 5.08
C PHE A 48 0.84 5.04 5.82
N TYR A 49 1.99 4.48 6.19
CA TYR A 49 2.05 3.28 7.03
C TYR A 49 1.34 3.48 8.37
N THR A 50 1.52 4.63 9.04
CA THR A 50 0.79 4.95 10.27
C THR A 50 -0.73 5.00 10.03
N CYS A 51 -1.20 5.63 8.96
CA CYS A 51 -2.62 5.62 8.59
C CYS A 51 -3.14 4.20 8.31
N CYS A 52 -2.35 3.36 7.63
CA CYS A 52 -2.71 1.97 7.36
C CYS A 52 -2.85 1.14 8.65
N LEU A 53 -2.00 1.38 9.65
CA LEU A 53 -2.09 0.69 10.95
C LEU A 53 -3.44 0.91 11.63
N GLU A 54 -4.00 2.12 11.55
CA GLU A 54 -5.33 2.43 12.09
C GLU A 54 -6.45 1.67 11.38
N LYS A 55 -6.22 1.27 10.13
CA LYS A 55 -7.13 0.42 9.34
C LYS A 55 -6.78 -1.06 9.38
N GLN A 56 -5.88 -1.47 10.28
CA GLN A 56 -5.42 -2.86 10.43
C GLN A 56 -4.78 -3.43 9.16
N VAL A 57 -4.17 -2.57 8.34
CA VAL A 57 -3.40 -2.97 7.15
C VAL A 57 -1.93 -2.69 7.41
N ILE A 58 -1.07 -3.65 7.06
CA ILE A 58 0.38 -3.51 7.19
C ILE A 58 0.98 -3.42 5.78
N ILE A 59 1.71 -2.33 5.54
CA ILE A 59 2.52 -2.13 4.33
C ILE A 59 4.01 -2.14 4.70
N SER A 60 4.89 -2.32 3.73
CA SER A 60 6.33 -2.10 3.93
C SER A 60 6.75 -0.79 3.25
N PRO A 61 7.10 0.27 4.01
CA PRO A 61 7.66 1.49 3.45
C PRO A 61 8.92 1.21 2.62
N GLY A 62 9.08 1.94 1.52
CA GLY A 62 10.18 1.77 0.57
C GLY A 62 11.55 2.11 1.16
N SER A 63 11.59 3.01 2.13
CA SER A 63 12.79 3.38 2.91
C SER A 63 13.46 2.15 3.55
N LEU A 64 12.70 1.10 3.90
CA LEU A 64 13.24 -0.15 4.45
C LEU A 64 14.11 -0.94 3.46
N PHE A 65 14.05 -0.63 2.17
CA PHE A 65 14.76 -1.33 1.10
C PHE A 65 15.81 -0.44 0.41
N SER A 66 15.99 0.80 0.87
CA SER A 66 17.01 1.69 0.33
C SER A 66 18.33 1.53 1.07
N ALA A 67 19.45 1.66 0.34
CA ALA A 67 20.79 1.73 0.92
C ALA A 67 21.22 3.18 1.26
N SER A 68 20.40 4.17 0.90
CA SER A 68 20.62 5.58 1.24
C SER A 68 20.20 5.88 2.68
N ASP A 69 20.78 6.92 3.27
CA ASP A 69 20.34 7.47 4.58
C ASP A 69 18.98 8.21 4.52
N GLU A 70 18.30 8.18 3.38
CA GLU A 70 16.94 8.70 3.24
C GLU A 70 15.98 7.95 4.17
N ARG A 71 15.40 8.68 5.12
CA ARG A 71 14.52 8.11 6.13
C ARG A 71 13.10 7.87 5.64
N ASP A 72 12.75 8.33 4.44
CA ASP A 72 11.40 8.28 3.91
C ASP A 72 11.41 8.04 2.39
N SER A 73 10.25 7.67 1.84
CA SER A 73 10.09 7.37 0.42
C SER A 73 8.64 7.55 0.00
N GLU A 74 8.40 7.80 -1.28
CA GLU A 74 7.06 7.74 -1.87
C GLU A 74 6.63 6.29 -2.17
N TYR A 75 7.58 5.35 -2.14
CA TYR A 75 7.35 3.96 -2.53
C TYR A 75 6.96 3.10 -1.34
N PHE A 76 6.15 2.08 -1.58
CA PHE A 76 5.84 1.05 -0.61
C PHE A 76 5.59 -0.29 -1.30
N ARG A 77 5.67 -1.37 -0.52
CA ARG A 77 5.50 -2.74 -1.01
C ARG A 77 4.32 -3.43 -0.34
N LEU A 78 3.52 -4.13 -1.14
CA LEU A 78 2.46 -5.02 -0.68
C LEU A 78 2.82 -6.48 -0.99
N SER A 79 2.80 -7.34 0.03
CA SER A 79 3.00 -8.79 -0.14
C SER A 79 1.68 -9.53 -0.03
N PHE A 80 1.46 -10.48 -0.92
CA PHE A 80 0.27 -11.36 -0.91
C PHE A 80 0.61 -12.82 -0.65
N ALA A 81 1.89 -13.13 -0.39
CA ALA A 81 2.38 -14.50 -0.21
C ALA A 81 1.64 -15.26 0.91
N GLY A 82 1.30 -14.57 1.99
CA GLY A 82 0.69 -15.17 3.19
C GLY A 82 -0.83 -15.02 3.28
N LEU A 83 -1.47 -14.31 2.34
CA LEU A 83 -2.89 -13.93 2.46
C LEU A 83 -3.81 -14.98 1.84
N TYR A 84 -4.99 -15.15 2.42
CA TYR A 84 -6.11 -15.83 1.77
C TYR A 84 -6.77 -14.91 0.73
N PRO A 85 -7.38 -15.48 -0.34
CA PRO A 85 -8.05 -14.71 -1.38
C PRO A 85 -9.01 -13.62 -0.89
N ASP A 86 -9.80 -13.89 0.14
CA ASP A 86 -10.80 -12.96 0.68
C ASP A 86 -10.18 -11.84 1.56
N GLU A 87 -8.99 -12.06 2.09
CA GLU A 87 -8.24 -11.05 2.84
C GLU A 87 -7.64 -9.98 1.92
N ILE A 88 -7.30 -10.35 0.68
CA ILE A 88 -6.67 -9.46 -0.28
C ILE A 88 -7.60 -8.29 -0.61
N GLU A 89 -8.85 -8.55 -0.98
CA GLU A 89 -9.80 -7.51 -1.34
C GLU A 89 -10.14 -6.61 -0.14
N LYS A 90 -10.36 -7.20 1.04
CA LYS A 90 -10.57 -6.46 2.29
C LYS A 90 -9.39 -5.54 2.61
N GLY A 91 -8.16 -6.06 2.47
CA GLY A 91 -6.93 -5.29 2.71
C GLY A 91 -6.78 -4.13 1.74
N ILE A 92 -7.10 -4.31 0.45
CA ILE A 92 -7.07 -3.22 -0.53
C ILE A 92 -8.13 -2.15 -0.25
N LEU A 93 -9.35 -2.54 0.13
CA LEU A 93 -10.39 -1.58 0.54
C LEU A 93 -9.98 -0.77 1.76
N ALA A 94 -9.38 -1.42 2.77
CA ALA A 94 -8.87 -0.75 3.96
C ALA A 94 -7.67 0.16 3.64
N LEU A 95 -6.80 -0.22 2.70
CA LEU A 95 -5.70 0.62 2.22
C LEU A 95 -6.21 1.87 1.50
N ASN A 96 -7.25 1.74 0.66
CA ASN A 96 -7.91 2.91 0.06
C ASN A 96 -8.53 3.82 1.14
N ALA A 97 -9.21 3.24 2.14
CA ALA A 97 -9.76 4.02 3.25
C ALA A 97 -8.68 4.79 4.03
N ALA A 98 -7.51 4.17 4.28
CA ALA A 98 -6.37 4.84 4.89
C ALA A 98 -5.85 6.01 4.03
N TYR A 99 -5.83 5.85 2.70
CA TYR A 99 -5.37 6.89 1.79
C TYR A 99 -6.31 8.10 1.77
N GLN A 100 -7.64 7.88 1.72
CA GLN A 100 -8.61 8.97 1.73
C GLN A 100 -8.57 9.80 3.03
N GLU A 101 -8.23 9.17 4.15
CA GLU A 101 -8.06 9.86 5.43
C GLU A 101 -6.74 10.63 5.51
N GLN A 102 -5.69 10.14 4.85
CA GLN A 102 -4.40 10.84 4.72
C GLN A 102 -4.56 12.20 4.01
N ASP A 103 -5.41 12.27 2.98
CA ASP A 103 -5.69 13.51 2.23
C ASP A 103 -6.51 14.54 3.03
N SER A 104 -6.98 14.17 4.24
CA SER A 104 -7.58 15.06 5.22
C SER A 104 -6.61 15.26 6.38
N PRO A 105 -5.63 16.19 6.30
CA PRO A 105 -4.71 16.40 7.40
C PRO A 105 -5.52 16.69 8.67
N PRO A 106 -5.16 16.11 9.82
CA PRO A 106 -5.86 16.38 11.07
C PRO A 106 -5.91 17.89 11.26
N LEU A 107 -7.13 18.41 11.49
CA LEU A 107 -7.36 19.79 11.91
C LEU A 107 -6.74 19.98 13.29
N TYR A 108 -5.41 20.08 13.36
CA TYR A 108 -4.74 20.62 14.51
C TYR A 108 -5.06 22.11 14.52
N SER A 109 -6.11 22.47 15.24
CA SER A 109 -6.20 23.79 15.85
C SER A 109 -4.92 23.94 16.69
N PRO A 110 -4.06 24.94 16.43
CA PRO A 110 -2.97 25.21 17.34
C PRO A 110 -3.63 25.53 18.68
N LEU A 111 -3.44 24.65 19.66
CA LEU A 111 -3.74 25.01 21.04
C LEU A 111 -2.84 26.20 21.36
N LEU A 112 -3.50 27.33 21.63
CA LEU A 112 -2.94 28.54 22.24
C LEU A 112 -2.06 28.20 23.46
#